data_AF-A0A374K2Z0-F1
#
_entry.id   AF-A0A374K2Z0-F1
#
_cell.length_a   1.000
_cell.length_b   1.000
_cell.length_c   1.000
_cell.angle_alpha   90.00
_cell.angle_beta   90.00
_cell.angle_gamma   90.00
#
_symmetry.space_group_name_H-M   'P 1'
#
loop_
_entity.id
_entity.type
_entity.pdbx_description
1 polymer ?
#
loop_
_entity_poly.entity_id
_entity_poly.type
_entity_poly.pdbx_seq_one_letter_code
_entity_poly.pdbx_strand_id
1 'polypeptide(L)'
;MVLLIYGVRLPPLCQKPHINLLGRVAGLKWSDIDMNKKVISINRTLVYQQYDSDSKKEFHIEDPKTAASKRIIPINRQCELALKRQYVQKIVVSDKAPKSKKVKKEFKDFLFTTKFNTPLNSQIVCDAIKKIVNEINLMRDTLTEMELFSAHCFRHTFATRCFEAGIQPKTVQAYLGHATLQMTMDLYTAVMPKYLVSEMDKISSLYDSIEEDGDNIAEKIYLEKMMETADIIEFKGDPKVV
;
A
#
# COMPACT_ATOMS: atom_id res chain seq x y z
N MET A 1 8.50 7.87 -6.73
CA MET A 1 9.60 8.66 -7.34
C MET A 1 9.16 9.32 -8.65
N VAL A 2 8.50 8.60 -9.58
CA VAL A 2 8.05 9.17 -10.88
C VAL A 2 7.10 10.39 -10.75
N LEU A 3 6.13 10.40 -9.83
CA LEU A 3 5.23 11.57 -9.64
C LEU A 3 5.93 12.82 -9.09
N LEU A 4 7.04 12.67 -8.35
CA LEU A 4 7.82 13.79 -7.81
C LEU A 4 8.71 14.44 -8.87
N ILE A 5 8.95 13.77 -10.00
CA ILE A 5 9.81 14.24 -11.08
C ILE A 5 9.04 15.15 -12.06
N TYR A 6 7.71 15.03 -12.15
CA TYR A 6 6.87 15.75 -13.11
C TYR A 6 6.14 16.99 -12.55
N GLY A 7 6.69 17.66 -11.54
CA GLY A 7 6.22 19.00 -11.15
C GLY A 7 4.81 19.07 -10.51
N VAL A 8 4.25 17.95 -10.04
CA VAL A 8 3.00 17.99 -9.26
C VAL A 8 3.32 18.54 -7.87
N ARG A 9 2.93 19.80 -7.64
CA ARG A 9 3.05 20.49 -6.35
C ARG A 9 2.38 19.65 -5.26
N LEU A 10 3.15 19.25 -4.25
CA LEU A 10 2.60 18.46 -3.14
C LEU A 10 1.63 19.33 -2.33
N PRO A 11 0.47 18.80 -1.91
CA PRO A 11 -0.44 19.56 -1.06
C PRO A 11 0.22 19.93 0.29
N PRO A 12 -0.10 21.10 0.88
CA PRO A 12 0.57 21.64 2.07
C PRO A 12 0.52 20.73 3.31
N LEU A 13 -0.40 19.76 3.34
CA LEU A 13 -0.50 18.72 4.36
C LEU A 13 0.78 17.85 4.48
N CYS A 14 1.61 17.79 3.44
CA CYS A 14 2.86 17.03 3.40
C CYS A 14 4.00 17.60 4.27
N GLN A 15 3.86 18.83 4.76
CA GLN A 15 4.91 19.56 5.48
C GLN A 15 4.91 19.32 7.01
N LYS A 16 3.90 18.64 7.57
CA LYS A 16 3.89 18.30 9.00
C LYS A 16 4.59 16.96 9.26
N PRO A 17 5.53 16.86 10.22
CA PRO A 17 6.20 15.62 10.55
C PRO A 17 5.24 14.67 11.28
N HIS A 18 4.49 13.87 10.53
CA HIS A 18 3.72 12.76 11.10
C HIS A 18 4.67 11.61 11.49
N ILE A 19 5.20 11.72 12.71
CA ILE A 19 6.16 10.81 13.37
C ILE A 19 5.71 9.33 13.37
N ASN A 20 4.39 9.10 13.33
CA ASN A 20 3.81 7.78 13.59
C ASN A 20 4.12 6.70 12.53
N LEU A 21 4.45 7.06 11.28
CA LEU A 21 4.80 6.06 10.26
C LEU A 21 6.26 5.62 10.40
N LEU A 22 7.16 6.58 10.60
CA LEU A 22 8.59 6.32 10.74
C LEU A 22 8.86 5.45 11.98
N GLY A 23 8.14 5.67 13.07
CA GLY A 23 8.25 4.83 14.26
C GLY A 23 7.85 3.36 14.01
N ARG A 24 6.85 3.09 13.15
CA ARG A 24 6.45 1.70 12.81
C ARG A 24 7.53 0.99 12.00
N VAL A 25 8.10 1.67 11.02
CA VAL A 25 9.19 1.12 10.19
C VAL A 25 10.44 0.92 11.04
N ALA A 26 10.80 1.89 11.89
CA ALA A 26 11.96 1.80 12.77
C ALA A 26 11.83 0.70 13.84
N GLY A 27 10.61 0.34 14.24
CA GLY A 27 10.32 -0.75 15.18
C GLY A 27 10.08 -2.12 14.54
N LEU A 28 10.20 -2.25 13.21
CA LEU A 28 9.93 -3.50 12.50
C LEU A 28 11.04 -4.53 12.75
N LYS A 29 10.65 -5.74 13.12
CA LYS A 29 11.55 -6.90 13.29
C LYS A 29 11.39 -7.85 12.11
N TRP A 30 12.40 -8.69 11.87
CA TRP A 30 12.30 -9.71 10.83
C TRP A 30 11.18 -10.72 11.11
N SER A 31 10.91 -11.02 12.38
CA SER A 31 9.83 -11.91 12.79
C SER A 31 8.42 -11.38 12.51
N ASP A 32 8.26 -10.10 12.17
CA ASP A 32 6.96 -9.55 11.77
C ASP A 32 6.63 -9.80 10.29
N ILE A 33 7.57 -10.33 9.51
CA ILE A 33 7.45 -10.49 8.06
C ILE A 33 7.27 -11.97 7.74
N ASP A 34 6.12 -12.32 7.18
CA ASP A 34 5.84 -13.66 6.66
C ASP A 34 6.05 -13.66 5.14
N MET A 35 7.18 -14.21 4.70
CA MET A 35 7.55 -14.27 3.28
C MET A 35 6.72 -15.28 2.48
N ASN A 36 6.15 -16.29 3.13
CA ASN A 36 5.33 -17.31 2.47
C ASN A 36 3.95 -16.73 2.17
N LYS A 37 3.34 -16.10 3.17
CA LYS A 37 2.05 -15.40 3.02
C LYS A 37 2.19 -14.03 2.35
N LYS A 38 3.42 -13.54 2.17
CA LYS A 38 3.74 -12.20 1.64
C LYS A 38 3.00 -11.10 2.40
N VAL A 39 3.18 -11.07 3.72
CA VAL A 39 2.57 -10.06 4.59
C VAL A 39 3.55 -9.50 5.62
N ILE A 40 3.34 -8.25 6.02
CA ILE A 40 4.00 -7.59 7.15
C ILE A 40 2.98 -7.32 8.24
N SER A 41 3.29 -7.74 9.47
CA SER A 41 2.47 -7.48 10.66
C SER A 41 2.98 -6.27 11.42
N ILE A 42 2.17 -5.20 11.50
CA ILE A 42 2.56 -3.99 12.24
C ILE A 42 2.12 -4.13 13.69
N ASN A 43 3.05 -4.55 14.55
CA ASN A 43 2.77 -4.88 15.94
C ASN A 43 3.24 -3.84 16.95
N ARG A 44 4.14 -2.93 16.57
CA ARG A 44 4.77 -1.96 17.49
C ARG A 44 5.16 -0.68 16.79
N THR A 45 5.41 0.36 17.58
CA THR A 45 5.96 1.63 17.14
C THR A 45 7.14 1.98 18.02
N LEU A 46 8.26 2.38 17.41
CA LEU A 46 9.41 2.92 18.10
C LEU A 46 9.28 4.44 18.19
N VAL A 47 9.36 4.99 19.40
CA VAL A 47 9.31 6.43 19.67
C VAL A 47 10.61 6.87 20.32
N TYR A 48 11.08 8.07 19.99
CA TYR A 48 12.26 8.68 20.60
C TYR A 48 11.85 9.98 21.29
N GLN A 49 11.58 9.90 22.60
CA GLN A 49 11.13 11.03 23.42
C GLN A 49 11.59 10.84 24.86
N GLN A 50 11.34 11.84 25.70
CA GLN A 50 11.62 11.77 27.13
C GLN A 50 10.29 11.62 27.85
N TYR A 51 10.16 10.58 28.67
CA TYR A 51 9.07 10.43 29.63
C TYR A 51 9.49 10.89 31.02
N ASP A 52 8.53 11.04 31.93
CA ASP A 52 8.78 11.45 33.32
C ASP A 52 9.70 10.48 34.07
N SER A 53 9.74 9.22 33.64
CA SER A 53 10.66 8.19 34.14
C SER A 53 12.10 8.36 33.67
N ASP A 54 12.34 9.21 32.67
CA ASP A 54 13.61 9.27 31.95
C ASP A 54 14.39 10.54 32.27
N SER A 55 15.68 10.37 32.52
CA SER A 55 16.61 11.50 32.69
C SER A 55 16.91 12.26 31.40
N LYS A 56 16.61 11.66 30.24
CA LYS A 56 16.86 12.21 28.90
C LYS A 56 15.97 11.53 27.86
N LYS A 57 15.95 12.05 26.63
CA LYS A 57 15.28 11.38 25.51
C LYS A 57 15.87 9.98 25.29
N GLU A 58 15.01 8.97 25.34
CA GLU A 58 15.37 7.58 25.06
C GLU A 58 14.42 6.95 24.04
N PHE A 59 14.75 5.72 23.63
CA PHE A 59 13.92 4.94 22.73
C PHE A 59 12.92 4.11 23.53
N HIS A 60 11.65 4.21 23.16
CA HIS A 60 10.55 3.47 23.79
C HIS A 60 9.82 2.65 22.73
N ILE A 61 9.54 1.38 23.07
CA ILE A 61 8.70 0.52 22.25
C ILE A 61 7.29 0.66 22.78
N GLU A 62 6.40 1.16 21.95
CA GLU A 62 4.99 1.35 22.26
C GLU A 62 4.13 0.40 21.43
N ASP A 63 2.99 0.02 22.01
CA ASP A 63 1.89 -0.51 21.22
C ASP A 63 1.39 0.58 20.25
N PRO A 64 0.94 0.21 19.04
CA PRO A 64 0.37 1.17 18.12
C PRO A 64 -0.81 1.92 18.77
N LYS A 65 -0.77 3.25 18.75
CA LYS A 65 -1.71 4.15 19.45
C LYS A 65 -3.21 3.90 19.23
N THR A 66 -3.60 3.14 18.20
CA THR A 66 -4.99 2.81 17.90
C THR A 66 -5.11 1.35 17.48
N ALA A 67 -6.26 0.71 17.76
CA ALA A 67 -6.56 -0.65 17.29
C ALA A 67 -6.39 -0.77 15.77
N ALA A 68 -6.81 0.24 15.01
CA ALA A 68 -6.64 0.32 13.55
C ALA A 68 -5.16 0.35 13.08
N SER A 69 -4.22 0.65 13.99
CA SER A 69 -2.80 0.68 13.66
C SER A 69 -2.15 -0.71 13.70
N LYS A 70 -2.70 -1.65 14.47
CA LYS A 70 -2.36 -3.09 14.39
C LYS A 70 -3.00 -3.66 13.14
N ARG A 71 -2.17 -4.03 12.16
CA ARG A 71 -2.66 -4.47 10.85
C ARG A 71 -1.67 -5.35 10.12
N ILE A 72 -2.20 -6.11 9.18
CA ILE A 72 -1.44 -6.95 8.25
C ILE A 72 -1.43 -6.23 6.90
N ILE A 73 -0.25 -6.03 6.33
CA ILE A 73 -0.06 -5.35 5.06
C ILE A 73 0.46 -6.37 4.04
N PRO A 74 -0.30 -6.68 2.98
CA PRO A 74 0.22 -7.53 1.91
C PRO A 74 1.37 -6.84 1.17
N ILE A 75 2.38 -7.61 0.78
CA ILE A 75 3.54 -7.10 0.04
C ILE A 75 3.60 -7.66 -1.37
N ASN A 76 3.95 -6.81 -2.31
CA ASN A 76 4.22 -7.23 -3.68
C ASN A 76 5.67 -7.75 -3.82
N ARG A 77 5.98 -8.29 -5.00
CA ARG A 77 7.32 -8.85 -5.30
C ARG A 77 8.45 -7.85 -5.11
N GLN A 78 8.24 -6.58 -5.47
CA GLN A 78 9.28 -5.55 -5.34
C GLN A 78 9.59 -5.23 -3.88
N CYS A 79 8.56 -5.15 -3.04
CA CYS A 79 8.71 -4.96 -1.60
C CYS A 79 9.39 -6.18 -0.94
N GLU A 80 9.00 -7.40 -1.34
CA GLU A 80 9.65 -8.64 -0.88
C GLU A 80 11.15 -8.64 -1.17
N LEU A 81 11.55 -8.28 -2.40
CA LEU A 81 12.95 -8.18 -2.78
C LEU A 81 13.70 -7.09 -2.00
N ALA A 82 13.06 -5.93 -1.78
CA ALA A 82 13.64 -4.87 -0.97
C ALA A 82 13.88 -5.30 0.48
N LEU A 83 12.94 -6.02 1.09
CA LEU A 83 13.07 -6.56 2.45
C LEU A 83 14.19 -7.60 2.54
N LYS A 84 14.31 -8.49 1.54
CA LYS A 84 15.42 -9.46 1.48
C LYS A 84 16.77 -8.76 1.39
N ARG A 85 16.90 -7.73 0.56
CA ARG A 85 18.13 -6.90 0.49
C ARG A 85 18.42 -6.21 1.83
N GLN A 86 17.39 -5.63 2.46
CA GLN A 86 17.51 -5.00 3.76
C GLN A 86 17.97 -5.97 4.84
N TYR A 87 17.48 -7.21 4.83
CA TYR A 87 17.89 -8.25 5.78
C TYR A 87 19.36 -8.61 5.64
N VAL A 88 19.84 -8.82 4.42
CA VAL A 88 21.27 -9.04 4.16
C VAL A 88 22.09 -7.84 4.61
N GLN A 89 21.65 -6.62 4.32
CA GLN A 89 22.31 -5.40 4.79
C GLN A 89 22.37 -5.33 6.32
N LYS A 90 21.30 -5.72 7.01
CA LYS A 90 21.25 -5.77 8.49
C LYS A 90 22.29 -6.73 9.05
N ILE A 91 22.48 -7.91 8.45
CA ILE A 91 23.53 -8.86 8.85
C ILE A 91 24.90 -8.20 8.72
N VAL A 92 25.20 -7.62 7.55
CA VAL A 92 26.48 -6.95 7.29
C VAL A 92 26.74 -5.79 8.26
N VAL A 93 25.73 -4.98 8.56
CA VAL A 93 25.84 -3.88 9.53
C VAL A 93 26.07 -4.41 10.94
N SER A 94 25.40 -5.50 11.32
CA SER A 94 25.59 -6.14 12.63
C SER A 94 27.02 -6.65 12.81
N ASP A 95 27.59 -7.25 11.78
CA ASP A 95 28.96 -7.82 11.82
C ASP A 95 30.04 -6.73 11.84
N LYS A 96 29.81 -5.62 11.11
CA LYS A 96 30.73 -4.49 11.03
C LYS A 96 30.58 -3.48 12.17
N ALA A 97 29.55 -3.60 13.01
CA ALA A 97 29.29 -2.64 14.07
C ALA A 97 30.43 -2.63 15.10
N PRO A 98 30.87 -1.44 15.56
CA PRO A 98 31.95 -1.35 16.53
C PRO A 98 31.55 -1.98 17.86
N LYS A 99 32.39 -2.89 18.39
CA LYS A 99 32.16 -3.62 19.65
C LYS A 99 31.97 -2.70 20.87
N SER A 100 32.46 -1.45 20.79
CA SER A 100 32.32 -0.44 21.84
C SER A 100 30.88 0.06 22.02
N LYS A 101 30.03 -0.02 20.99
CA LYS A 101 28.65 0.47 21.03
C LYS A 101 27.68 -0.71 21.18
N LYS A 102 27.50 -1.17 22.42
CA LYS A 102 26.57 -2.26 22.73
C LYS A 102 25.12 -1.81 22.55
N VAL A 103 24.40 -2.49 21.67
CA VAL A 103 22.97 -2.29 21.43
C VAL A 103 22.19 -2.98 22.56
N LYS A 104 21.18 -2.30 23.14
CA LYS A 104 20.28 -2.94 24.13
C LYS A 104 19.63 -4.19 23.51
N LYS A 105 19.48 -5.26 24.29
CA LYS A 105 18.98 -6.57 23.81
C LYS A 105 17.65 -6.46 23.07
N GLU A 106 16.75 -5.63 23.56
CA GLU A 106 15.42 -5.36 23.00
C GLU A 106 15.41 -4.82 21.56
N PHE A 107 16.49 -4.14 21.15
CA PHE A 107 16.62 -3.48 19.85
C PHE A 107 17.45 -4.26 18.84
N LYS A 108 18.09 -5.35 19.26
CA LYS A 108 19.02 -6.13 18.43
C LYS A 108 18.37 -6.63 17.14
N ASP A 109 17.10 -7.02 17.23
CA ASP A 109 16.34 -7.66 16.16
C ASP A 109 15.61 -6.69 15.22
N PHE A 110 15.77 -5.37 15.40
CA PHE A 110 15.20 -4.40 14.47
C PHE A 110 15.85 -4.50 13.09
N LEU A 111 15.01 -4.51 12.05
CA LEU A 111 15.44 -4.69 10.67
C LEU A 111 16.11 -3.43 10.10
N PHE A 112 15.60 -2.25 10.49
CA PHE A 112 16.12 -0.96 10.05
C PHE A 112 16.92 -0.33 11.18
N THR A 113 18.23 -0.20 10.98
CA THR A 113 19.16 0.34 11.98
C THR A 113 20.10 1.36 11.37
N THR A 114 20.75 2.14 12.24
CA THR A 114 21.89 2.97 11.82
C THR A 114 23.08 2.10 11.41
N LYS A 115 24.13 2.74 10.85
CA LYS A 115 25.43 2.10 10.59
C LYS A 115 26.11 1.49 11.82
N PHE A 116 25.65 1.82 13.02
CA PHE A 116 26.15 1.28 14.28
C PHE A 116 25.24 0.19 14.86
N ASN A 117 24.32 -0.35 14.06
CA ASN A 117 23.33 -1.34 14.48
C ASN A 117 22.37 -0.85 15.60
N THR A 118 22.25 0.47 15.81
CA THR A 118 21.34 1.07 16.79
C THR A 118 19.99 1.40 16.16
N PRO A 119 18.91 1.58 16.96
CA PRO A 119 17.62 2.00 16.43
C PRO A 119 17.69 3.31 15.65
N LEU A 120 16.80 3.46 14.67
CA LEU A 120 16.59 4.70 13.94
C LEU A 120 15.58 5.58 14.69
N ASN A 121 15.81 6.87 14.69
CA ASN A 121 14.78 7.86 15.04
C ASN A 121 14.25 8.53 13.76
N SER A 122 13.09 9.18 13.87
CA SER A 122 12.46 9.88 12.75
C SER A 122 13.33 11.01 12.19
N GLN A 123 14.07 11.72 13.05
CA GLN A 123 14.90 12.85 12.66
C GLN A 123 16.00 12.44 11.67
N ILE A 124 16.70 11.33 11.93
CA ILE A 124 17.73 10.81 11.03
C ILE A 124 17.18 10.56 9.62
N VAL A 125 15.94 10.06 9.52
CA VAL A 125 15.32 9.83 8.22
C VAL A 125 14.94 11.14 7.53
N CYS A 126 14.39 12.10 8.27
CA CYS A 126 14.10 13.43 7.74
C CYS A 126 15.35 14.16 7.26
N ASP A 127 16.45 14.09 8.02
CA ASP A 127 17.73 14.69 7.66
C ASP A 127 18.34 14.02 6.43
N ALA A 128 18.22 12.69 6.32
CA ALA A 128 18.65 11.95 5.13
C ALA A 128 17.85 12.37 3.88
N ILE A 129 16.52 12.53 3.99
CA ILE A 129 15.69 13.04 2.89
C ILE A 129 16.14 14.45 2.50
N LYS A 130 16.30 15.35 3.49
CA LYS A 130 16.73 16.73 3.24
C LYS A 130 18.09 16.77 2.54
N LYS A 131 19.04 15.95 2.96
CA LYS A 131 20.35 15.84 2.30
C LYS A 131 20.21 15.42 0.84
N ILE A 132 19.41 14.39 0.55
CA ILE A 132 19.20 13.90 -0.82
C ILE A 132 18.53 14.98 -1.69
N VAL A 133 17.51 15.69 -1.17
CA VAL A 133 16.85 16.78 -1.90
C VAL A 133 17.84 17.89 -2.21
N ASN A 134 18.63 18.32 -1.23
CA ASN A 134 19.65 19.35 -1.44
C ASN A 134 20.68 18.92 -2.50
N GLU A 135 21.14 17.67 -2.45
CA GLU A 135 22.10 17.12 -3.41
C GLU A 135 21.54 17.07 -4.83
N ILE A 136 20.26 16.71 -5.00
CA ILE A 136 19.56 16.78 -6.28
C ILE A 136 19.49 18.22 -6.79
N ASN A 137 19.19 19.19 -5.91
CA ASN A 137 19.05 20.59 -6.28
C ASN A 137 20.37 21.26 -6.69
N LEU A 138 21.53 20.70 -6.30
CA LEU A 138 22.84 21.19 -6.78
C LEU A 138 23.00 21.09 -8.30
N MET A 139 22.26 20.20 -8.96
CA MET A 139 22.33 19.98 -10.41
C MET A 139 21.12 20.58 -11.16
N ARG A 140 20.22 21.27 -10.45
CA ARG A 140 18.98 21.83 -11.03
C ARG A 140 19.07 23.34 -11.14
N ASP A 141 18.36 23.89 -12.11
CA ASP A 141 18.13 25.33 -12.20
C ASP A 141 17.21 25.79 -11.05
N THR A 142 17.37 27.03 -10.61
CA THR A 142 16.61 27.62 -9.48
C THR A 142 15.10 27.59 -9.71
N LEU A 143 14.64 27.62 -10.97
CA LEU A 143 13.22 27.51 -11.33
C LEU A 143 12.66 26.08 -11.25
N THR A 144 13.54 25.07 -11.14
CA THR A 144 13.18 23.64 -11.20
C THR A 144 13.57 22.86 -9.93
N GLU A 145 13.93 23.59 -8.86
CA GLU A 145 14.29 23.00 -7.60
C GLU A 145 13.18 22.10 -7.05
N MET A 146 13.62 20.98 -6.49
CA MET A 146 12.74 20.07 -5.79
C MET A 146 12.41 20.66 -4.41
N GLU A 147 11.13 20.83 -4.12
CA GLU A 147 10.67 21.23 -2.79
C GLU A 147 11.00 20.15 -1.74
N LEU A 148 11.36 20.59 -0.53
CA LEU A 148 11.59 19.67 0.59
C LEU A 148 10.29 19.00 1.01
N PHE A 149 10.36 17.69 1.25
CA PHE A 149 9.22 16.89 1.67
C PHE A 149 9.60 15.94 2.82
N SER A 150 8.59 15.42 3.51
CA SER A 150 8.78 14.51 4.65
C SER A 150 8.57 13.05 4.26
N ALA A 151 8.99 12.12 5.12
CA ALA A 151 8.73 10.70 4.89
C ALA A 151 7.22 10.36 4.83
N HIS A 152 6.36 11.22 5.37
CA HIS A 152 4.90 11.04 5.26
C HIS A 152 4.41 11.15 3.81
N CYS A 153 5.12 11.90 2.96
CA CYS A 153 4.79 12.05 1.55
C CYS A 153 4.87 10.72 0.79
N PHE A 154 5.70 9.78 1.23
CA PHE A 154 5.73 8.44 0.64
C PHE A 154 4.43 7.68 0.85
N ARG A 155 3.78 7.88 2.01
CA ARG A 155 2.48 7.29 2.33
C ARG A 155 1.37 7.91 1.49
N HIS A 156 1.39 9.23 1.32
CA HIS A 156 0.47 9.91 0.42
C HIS A 156 0.65 9.44 -1.02
N THR A 157 1.89 9.38 -1.49
CA THR A 157 2.21 8.85 -2.83
C THR A 157 1.69 7.43 -3.01
N PHE A 158 1.87 6.56 -2.01
CA PHE A 158 1.34 5.20 -2.05
C PHE A 158 -0.20 5.20 -2.15
N ALA A 159 -0.89 6.02 -1.35
CA ALA A 159 -2.34 6.16 -1.41
C ALA A 159 -2.82 6.62 -2.79
N THR A 160 -2.22 7.70 -3.32
CA THR A 160 -2.51 8.23 -4.67
C THR A 160 -2.30 7.15 -5.73
N ARG A 161 -1.20 6.40 -5.69
CA ARG A 161 -0.96 5.31 -6.64
C ARG A 161 -1.98 4.17 -6.52
N CYS A 162 -2.46 3.86 -5.32
CA CYS A 162 -3.51 2.87 -5.13
C CYS A 162 -4.82 3.33 -5.78
N PHE A 163 -5.19 4.59 -5.59
CA PHE A 163 -6.37 5.17 -6.23
C PHE A 163 -6.22 5.26 -7.74
N GLU A 164 -5.03 5.61 -8.22
CA GLU A 164 -4.73 5.63 -9.65
C GLU A 164 -4.87 4.24 -10.29
N ALA A 165 -4.61 3.18 -9.52
CA ALA A 165 -4.82 1.79 -9.93
C ALA A 165 -6.26 1.29 -9.71
N GLY A 166 -7.21 2.16 -9.33
CA GLY A 166 -8.60 1.80 -9.10
C GLY A 166 -8.86 0.98 -7.83
N ILE A 167 -7.93 0.95 -6.87
CA ILE A 167 -8.12 0.23 -5.61
C ILE A 167 -9.19 0.94 -4.77
N GLN A 168 -10.15 0.16 -4.26
CA GLN A 168 -11.27 0.68 -3.48
C GLN A 168 -10.80 1.45 -2.23
N PRO A 169 -11.45 2.58 -1.88
CA PRO A 169 -11.05 3.42 -0.73
C PRO A 169 -10.98 2.69 0.60
N LYS A 170 -11.88 1.73 0.85
CA LYS A 170 -11.85 0.91 2.08
C LYS A 170 -10.60 0.04 2.18
N THR A 171 -10.14 -0.52 1.07
CA THR A 171 -8.89 -1.29 1.00
C THR A 171 -7.68 -0.40 1.25
N VAL A 172 -7.65 0.79 0.64
CA VAL A 172 -6.58 1.78 0.87
C VAL A 172 -6.57 2.25 2.32
N GLN A 173 -7.75 2.50 2.92
CA GLN A 173 -7.89 2.85 4.34
C GLN A 173 -7.24 1.79 5.23
N ALA A 174 -7.50 0.51 4.95
CA ALA A 174 -6.93 -0.63 5.69
C ALA A 174 -5.40 -0.70 5.54
N TYR A 175 -4.85 -0.53 4.33
CA TYR A 175 -3.39 -0.53 4.13
C TYR A 175 -2.69 0.60 4.88
N LEU A 176 -3.27 1.80 4.85
CA LEU A 176 -2.74 2.97 5.54
C LEU A 176 -2.93 2.85 7.06
N GLY A 177 -4.00 2.20 7.53
CA GLY A 177 -4.39 2.19 8.93
C GLY A 177 -4.88 3.56 9.38
N HIS A 178 -5.71 4.22 8.54
CA HIS A 178 -6.42 5.45 8.92
C HIS A 178 -7.63 5.10 9.80
N ALA A 179 -7.81 5.84 10.89
CA ALA A 179 -8.91 5.62 11.82
C ALA A 179 -10.27 5.90 11.16
N THR A 180 -10.36 6.93 10.32
CA THR A 180 -11.58 7.30 9.61
C THR A 180 -11.40 7.20 8.09
N LEU A 181 -12.50 6.94 7.39
CA LEU A 181 -12.50 6.94 5.92
C LEU A 181 -12.26 8.35 5.38
N GLN A 182 -12.71 9.40 6.09
CA GLN A 182 -12.51 10.80 5.72
C GLN A 182 -11.03 11.11 5.43
N MET A 183 -10.11 10.72 6.33
CA MET A 183 -8.67 10.91 6.14
C MET A 183 -8.11 10.28 4.85
N THR A 184 -8.78 9.22 4.38
CA THR A 184 -8.41 8.50 3.15
C THR A 184 -9.06 9.17 1.93
N MET A 185 -10.30 9.63 2.07
CA MET A 185 -11.04 10.34 1.03
C MET A 185 -10.46 11.71 0.72
N ASP A 186 -9.89 12.41 1.70
CA ASP A 186 -9.18 13.68 1.48
C ASP A 186 -8.01 13.54 0.48
N LEU A 187 -7.46 12.33 0.35
CA LEU A 187 -6.43 12.01 -0.66
C LEU A 187 -7.01 11.53 -1.99
N TYR A 188 -8.16 10.86 -1.93
CA TYR A 188 -8.86 10.34 -3.10
C TYR A 188 -9.42 11.46 -3.97
N THR A 189 -9.97 12.51 -3.36
CA THR A 189 -10.55 13.67 -4.06
C THR A 189 -9.57 14.37 -5.00
N ALA A 190 -8.26 14.33 -4.71
CA ALA A 190 -7.24 14.88 -5.59
C ALA A 190 -7.10 14.11 -6.92
N VAL A 191 -7.50 12.83 -6.95
CA VAL A 191 -7.36 11.94 -8.13
C VAL A 191 -8.70 11.75 -8.85
N MET A 192 -9.82 11.97 -8.16
CA MET A 192 -11.19 11.84 -8.66
C MET A 192 -11.49 12.48 -10.03
N PRO A 193 -10.99 13.69 -10.37
CA PRO A 193 -11.32 14.32 -11.65
C PRO A 193 -10.98 13.46 -12.87
N LYS A 194 -10.00 12.55 -12.75
CA LYS A 194 -9.60 11.65 -13.85
C LYS A 194 -10.53 10.45 -14.01
N TYR A 195 -11.33 10.12 -12.99
CA TYR A 195 -12.12 8.89 -12.94
C TYR A 195 -13.59 9.08 -13.29
N LEU A 196 -14.12 10.31 -13.26
CA LEU A 196 -15.56 10.58 -13.40
C LEU A 196 -16.18 9.94 -14.65
N VAL A 197 -15.52 10.04 -15.81
CA VAL A 197 -15.99 9.46 -17.06
C VAL A 197 -15.84 7.94 -17.04
N SER A 198 -14.65 7.45 -16.68
CA SER A 198 -14.37 6.00 -16.63
C SER A 198 -15.21 5.21 -15.63
N GLU A 199 -15.69 5.83 -14.56
CA GLU A 199 -16.59 5.16 -13.61
C GLU A 199 -18.00 5.01 -14.19
N MET A 200 -18.46 5.95 -15.02
CA MET A 200 -19.71 5.79 -15.76
C MET A 200 -19.60 4.72 -16.83
N ASP A 201 -18.45 4.61 -17.51
CA ASP A 201 -18.22 3.56 -18.51
C ASP A 201 -18.34 2.14 -17.90
N LYS A 202 -17.94 1.95 -16.64
CA LYS A 202 -18.14 0.67 -15.93
C LYS A 202 -19.61 0.34 -15.75
N ILE A 203 -20.42 1.34 -15.41
CA ILE A 203 -21.87 1.17 -15.25
C ILE A 203 -22.50 0.85 -16.60
N SER A 204 -22.10 1.55 -17.67
CA SER A 204 -22.55 1.25 -19.04
C SER A 204 -22.24 -0.20 -19.41
N SER A 205 -20.98 -0.63 -19.25
CA SER A 205 -20.57 -2.00 -19.58
C SER A 205 -21.33 -3.07 -18.79
N LEU A 206 -21.74 -2.76 -17.56
CA LEU A 206 -22.55 -3.65 -16.75
C LEU A 206 -23.97 -3.76 -17.32
N TYR A 207 -24.58 -2.64 -17.70
CA TYR A 207 -25.90 -2.66 -18.34
C TYR A 207 -25.87 -3.40 -19.67
N ASP A 208 -24.85 -3.15 -20.51
CA ASP A 208 -24.67 -3.85 -21.78
C ASP A 208 -24.61 -5.37 -21.57
N SER A 209 -23.87 -5.84 -20.55
CA SER A 209 -23.81 -7.27 -20.21
C SER A 209 -25.13 -7.86 -19.72
N ILE A 210 -25.95 -7.07 -19.02
CA ILE A 210 -27.27 -7.50 -18.53
C ILE A 210 -28.26 -7.62 -19.70
N GLU A 211 -28.17 -6.71 -20.67
CA GLU A 211 -28.98 -6.77 -21.90
C GLU A 211 -28.60 -7.98 -22.76
N GLU A 212 -27.31 -8.25 -22.96
CA GLU A 212 -26.83 -9.47 -23.66
C GLU A 212 -27.31 -10.76 -22.98
N ASP A 213 -27.28 -10.81 -21.64
CA ASP A 213 -27.80 -11.96 -20.88
C ASP A 213 -29.32 -12.14 -21.05
N GLY A 214 -30.07 -11.03 -21.15
CA GLY A 214 -31.51 -11.04 -21.44
C GLY A 214 -31.84 -11.60 -22.83
N ASP A 215 -31.08 -11.18 -23.84
CA ASP A 215 -31.22 -11.66 -25.22
C ASP A 215 -30.86 -13.15 -25.34
N ASN A 216 -29.80 -13.59 -24.66
CA ASN A 216 -29.42 -15.01 -24.59
C ASN A 216 -30.50 -15.88 -23.94
N ILE A 217 -31.18 -15.38 -22.91
CA ILE A 217 -32.30 -16.07 -22.26
C ILE A 217 -33.50 -16.18 -23.22
N ALA A 218 -33.81 -15.10 -23.94
CA ALA A 218 -34.90 -15.09 -24.93
C ALA A 218 -34.64 -16.09 -26.06
N GLU A 219 -33.41 -16.16 -26.57
CA GLU A 219 -33.01 -17.09 -27.63
C GLU A 219 -33.05 -18.56 -27.15
N LYS A 220 -32.65 -18.82 -25.90
CA LYS A 220 -32.76 -20.15 -25.30
C LYS A 220 -34.22 -20.61 -25.17
N ILE A 221 -35.11 -19.73 -24.69
CA ILE A 221 -36.55 -20.02 -24.57
C ILE A 221 -37.17 -20.27 -25.95
N TYR A 222 -36.74 -19.53 -26.97
CA TYR A 222 -37.18 -19.74 -28.34
C TYR A 222 -36.77 -21.12 -28.88
N LEU A 223 -35.50 -21.50 -28.71
CA LEU A 223 -34.98 -22.81 -29.15
C LEU A 223 -35.69 -23.98 -28.43
N GLU A 224 -35.91 -23.87 -27.12
CA GLU A 224 -36.65 -24.89 -26.35
C GLU A 224 -38.08 -25.09 -26.88
N LYS A 225 -38.80 -23.99 -27.17
CA LYS A 225 -40.15 -24.05 -27.79
C LYS A 225 -40.15 -24.60 -29.22
N MET A 226 -39.10 -24.32 -30.00
CA MET A 226 -38.96 -24.85 -31.35
C MET A 226 -38.68 -26.36 -31.33
N MET A 227 -37.92 -26.86 -30.35
CA MET A 227 -37.69 -28.29 -30.17
C MET A 227 -38.96 -29.03 -29.73
N GLU A 228 -39.77 -28.45 -28.84
CA GLU A 228 -41.07 -29.03 -28.44
C GLU A 228 -42.08 -29.11 -29.60
N THR A 229 -41.96 -28.22 -30.60
CA THR A 229 -42.83 -28.24 -31.80
C THR A 229 -42.29 -29.10 -32.93
N ALA A 230 -41.03 -29.55 -32.84
CA ALA A 230 -40.36 -30.38 -33.85
C ALA A 230 -40.49 -31.89 -33.61
N ASP A 231 -41.15 -32.34 -32.54
CA ASP A 231 -41.54 -33.75 -32.34
C ASP A 231 -42.62 -34.15 -33.36
N ILE A 232 -42.16 -34.41 -34.59
CA ILE A 232 -42.90 -34.99 -35.69
C ILE A 232 -43.22 -36.44 -35.35
N ILE A 233 -44.52 -36.75 -35.35
CA ILE A 233 -45.08 -38.09 -35.17
C ILE A 233 -44.52 -39.02 -36.27
N GLU A 234 -43.64 -39.95 -35.90
CA GLU A 234 -43.23 -41.05 -36.77
C GLU A 234 -44.42 -42.00 -36.99
N PHE A 235 -45.08 -41.88 -38.15
CA PHE A 235 -46.18 -42.77 -38.51
C PHE A 235 -45.63 -44.13 -38.96
N LYS A 236 -45.58 -45.11 -38.05
CA LYS A 236 -45.36 -46.52 -38.40
C LYS A 236 -46.60 -47.05 -39.12
N GLY A 237 -46.60 -46.95 -40.46
CA GLY A 237 -47.56 -47.66 -41.29
C GLY A 237 -47.24 -49.16 -41.28
N ASP A 238 -48.15 -49.97 -40.74
CA ASP A 238 -48.11 -51.43 -40.87
C ASP A 238 -48.50 -51.82 -42.31
N PRO A 239 -47.63 -52.51 -43.09
CA PRO A 239 -48.03 -53.08 -44.36
C PRO A 239 -48.72 -54.42 -44.10
N LYS A 240 -50.05 -54.42 -44.00
CA LYS A 240 -50.82 -55.66 -44.18
C LYS A 240 -51.10 -55.89 -45.66
N VAL A 241 -50.51 -56.99 -46.13
CA VAL A 241 -50.55 -57.63 -47.44
C VAL A 241 -51.97 -57.95 -47.90
N VAL A 242 -52.22 -57.83 -49.21
CA VAL A 242 -53.04 -58.77 -49.98
C VAL A 242 -52.09 -59.69 -50.72
#